data_AF-A0A1E5RN41-F1
#
_entry.id   AF-A0A1E5RN41-F1
#
_cell.length_a   1.000
_cell.length_b   1.000
_cell.length_c   1.000
_cell.angle_alpha   90.00
_cell.angle_beta   90.00
_cell.angle_gamma   90.00
#
_symmetry.space_group_name_H-M   'P 1'
#
loop_
_entity.id
_entity.type
_entity.pdbx_description
1 polymer ?
#
loop_
_entity_poly.entity_id
_entity_poly.type
_entity_poly.pdbx_seq_one_letter_code
_entity_poly.pdbx_strand_id
1 'polypeptide(L)'
;MNFIIFLIAVFFLVLFGLALPYFSNLGTYNIKTTYSNNKKNKDFDNKQRESHKRKKLNFSLNVDSEETLQKKYIVDGKTGLKKRVVGDFNQDPNQFDYDVDELIREDEEEEQRQENLKYRRNKSTNGASSNVEELA
;
A
#
# COMPACT_ATOMS: atom_id res chain seq x y z
N MET A 1 39.75 8.86 -42.13
CA MET A 1 40.03 8.05 -40.91
C MET A 1 38.79 7.77 -40.05
N ASN A 2 37.56 8.05 -40.51
CA ASN A 2 36.35 7.93 -39.68
C ASN A 2 35.47 6.71 -40.02
N PHE A 3 35.76 6.03 -41.13
CA PHE A 3 34.98 4.86 -41.58
C PHE A 3 35.14 3.65 -40.64
N ILE A 4 36.36 3.44 -40.12
CA ILE A 4 36.64 2.37 -39.16
C ILE A 4 35.86 2.62 -37.84
N ILE A 5 35.80 3.87 -37.38
CA ILE A 5 35.05 4.25 -36.17
C ILE A 5 33.55 4.00 -36.36
N PHE A 6 33.01 4.34 -37.54
CA PHE A 6 31.63 4.06 -37.89
C PHE A 6 31.33 2.54 -37.91
N LEU A 7 32.22 1.74 -38.50
CA LEU A 7 32.09 0.28 -38.55
C LEU A 7 32.08 -0.33 -37.14
N ILE A 8 32.96 0.15 -36.25
CA ILE A 8 33.02 -0.28 -34.85
C ILE A 8 31.73 0.09 -34.12
N ALA A 9 31.21 1.30 -34.31
CA ALA A 9 29.97 1.74 -33.67
C ALA A 9 28.77 0.88 -34.09
N VAL A 10 28.64 0.56 -35.39
CA VAL A 10 27.59 -0.32 -35.91
C VAL A 10 27.74 -1.74 -35.36
N PHE A 11 28.98 -2.24 -35.28
CA PHE A 11 29.25 -3.56 -34.69
C PHE A 11 28.74 -3.64 -33.24
N PHE A 12 29.04 -2.64 -32.41
CA PHE A 12 28.54 -2.60 -31.03
C PHE A 12 27.02 -2.49 -30.97
N LEU A 13 26.39 -1.68 -31.82
CA LEU A 13 24.94 -1.56 -31.88
C LEU A 13 24.26 -2.92 -32.14
N VAL A 14 24.77 -3.68 -33.11
CA VAL A 14 24.28 -5.01 -33.45
C VAL A 14 24.56 -6.01 -32.33
N LEU A 15 25.78 -5.98 -31.76
CA LEU A 15 26.17 -6.85 -30.65
C LEU A 15 25.25 -6.67 -29.44
N PHE A 16 25.00 -5.42 -29.02
CA PHE A 16 24.13 -5.12 -27.89
C PHE A 16 22.67 -5.43 -28.19
N GLY A 17 22.17 -5.12 -29.40
CA GLY A 17 20.81 -5.46 -29.80
C GLY A 17 20.53 -6.97 -29.73
N LEU A 18 21.52 -7.79 -30.11
CA LEU A 18 21.42 -9.24 -30.01
C LEU A 18 21.65 -9.75 -28.59
N ALA A 19 22.54 -9.14 -27.81
CA ALA A 19 22.85 -9.59 -26.45
C ALA A 19 21.73 -9.31 -25.45
N LEU A 20 21.01 -8.19 -25.59
CA LEU A 20 19.91 -7.78 -24.71
C LEU A 20 18.87 -8.88 -24.45
N PRO A 21 18.28 -9.55 -25.46
CA PRO A 21 17.31 -10.62 -25.22
C PRO A 21 17.91 -11.84 -24.50
N TYR A 22 19.22 -12.11 -24.63
CA TYR A 22 19.86 -13.22 -23.91
C TYR A 22 20.11 -12.91 -22.42
N PHE A 23 20.45 -11.65 -22.11
CA PHE A 23 20.58 -11.20 -20.71
C PHE A 23 19.25 -10.89 -20.05
N SER A 24 18.23 -10.61 -20.85
CA SER A 24 16.85 -10.42 -20.44
C SER A 24 16.23 -11.77 -20.04
N ASN A 25 16.74 -12.36 -18.94
CA ASN A 25 16.24 -13.56 -18.31
C ASN A 25 14.90 -13.31 -17.57
N LEU A 26 14.00 -12.57 -18.23
CA LEU A 26 12.72 -12.04 -17.73
C LEU A 26 11.59 -13.11 -17.71
N GLY A 27 11.94 -14.39 -17.86
CA GLY A 27 10.97 -15.47 -18.05
C GLY A 27 11.19 -16.73 -17.19
N THR A 28 11.83 -16.62 -16.02
CA THR A 28 12.04 -17.81 -15.16
C THR A 28 10.75 -18.17 -14.41
N TYR A 29 9.82 -18.84 -15.08
CA TYR A 29 8.61 -19.39 -14.44
C TYR A 29 8.94 -20.71 -13.73
N ASN A 30 9.18 -20.62 -12.41
CA ASN A 30 9.38 -21.79 -11.56
C ASN A 30 8.05 -22.51 -11.29
N ILE A 31 7.73 -23.53 -12.09
CA ILE A 31 6.62 -24.44 -11.81
C ILE A 31 7.06 -25.40 -10.72
N LYS A 32 6.71 -25.10 -9.46
CA LYS A 32 6.76 -26.11 -8.40
C LYS A 32 5.59 -27.08 -8.60
N THR A 33 5.82 -28.18 -9.31
CA THR A 33 4.86 -29.28 -9.39
C THR A 33 4.89 -30.05 -8.07
N THR A 34 3.95 -29.78 -7.17
CA THR A 34 3.76 -30.58 -5.96
C THR A 34 3.10 -31.91 -6.37
N TYR A 35 3.90 -32.97 -6.51
CA TYR A 35 3.39 -34.33 -6.70
C TYR A 35 2.66 -34.79 -5.42
N SER A 36 1.33 -34.82 -5.48
CA SER A 36 0.49 -35.38 -4.42
C SER A 36 0.18 -36.84 -4.74
N ASN A 37 0.89 -37.76 -4.08
CA ASN A 37 0.59 -39.19 -4.12
C ASN A 37 -0.71 -39.47 -3.34
N ASN A 38 -1.84 -39.48 -4.06
CA ASN A 38 -3.15 -39.85 -3.52
C ASN A 38 -3.30 -41.38 -3.44
N LYS A 39 -3.06 -41.95 -2.25
CA LYS A 39 -3.44 -43.33 -1.94
C LYS A 39 -4.88 -43.34 -1.43
N LYS A 40 -5.77 -43.90 -2.24
CA LYS A 40 -7.21 -44.12 -1.99
C LYS A 40 -7.44 -44.87 -0.68
N ASN A 41 -8.47 -44.48 0.08
CA ASN A 41 -9.46 -45.43 0.55
C ASN A 41 -10.82 -44.76 0.74
N LYS A 42 -11.83 -45.44 0.20
CA LYS A 42 -13.25 -45.13 0.32
C LYS A 42 -13.69 -45.43 1.75
N ASP A 43 -14.61 -44.64 2.30
CA ASP A 43 -15.99 -45.07 2.47
C ASP A 43 -16.74 -44.03 3.30
N PHE A 44 -17.89 -43.64 2.76
CA PHE A 44 -18.94 -42.94 3.45
C PHE A 44 -19.54 -43.91 4.47
N ASP A 45 -19.54 -43.56 5.75
CA ASP A 45 -20.73 -43.80 6.56
C ASP A 45 -20.81 -42.90 7.79
N ASN A 46 -21.86 -42.09 7.75
CA ASN A 46 -22.83 -41.83 8.80
C ASN A 46 -22.41 -41.72 10.28
N LYS A 47 -22.86 -40.59 10.84
CA LYS A 47 -23.34 -40.38 12.22
C LYS A 47 -22.34 -40.39 13.38
N GLN A 48 -22.37 -39.23 14.06
CA GLN A 48 -22.40 -39.09 15.51
C GLN A 48 -21.18 -39.62 16.27
N ARG A 49 -20.31 -38.70 16.68
CA ARG A 49 -20.30 -38.16 18.05
C ARG A 49 -19.10 -37.25 18.26
N GLU A 50 -19.40 -36.19 19.01
CA GLU A 50 -18.58 -35.52 20.01
C GLU A 50 -17.11 -35.21 19.73
N SER A 51 -16.82 -33.94 20.05
CA SER A 51 -15.56 -33.46 20.60
C SER A 51 -14.30 -33.93 19.88
N HIS A 52 -13.68 -32.99 19.16
CA HIS A 52 -12.47 -32.38 19.70
C HIS A 52 -12.07 -31.20 18.81
N LYS A 53 -11.85 -30.06 19.48
CA LYS A 53 -11.02 -28.95 19.03
C LYS A 53 -9.85 -29.47 18.19
N ARG A 54 -9.89 -29.31 16.86
CA ARG A 54 -8.68 -29.35 16.03
C ARG A 54 -8.50 -27.97 15.42
N LYS A 55 -7.46 -27.34 15.97
CA LYS A 55 -7.03 -25.95 15.80
C LYS A 55 -7.12 -25.54 14.34
N LYS A 56 -7.91 -24.50 14.06
CA LYS A 56 -7.65 -23.60 12.93
C LYS A 56 -6.21 -23.10 13.15
N LEU A 57 -5.27 -23.53 12.32
CA LEU A 57 -3.94 -22.96 12.31
C LEU A 57 -4.07 -21.58 11.68
N ASN A 58 -4.35 -20.59 12.53
CA ASN A 58 -4.13 -19.19 12.21
C ASN A 58 -2.61 -19.00 12.13
N PHE A 59 -2.07 -18.90 10.93
CA PHE A 59 -0.68 -18.50 10.75
C PHE A 59 -0.61 -16.99 10.94
N SER A 60 -0.34 -16.54 12.18
CA SER A 60 0.09 -15.17 12.45
C SER A 60 1.59 -15.11 12.17
N LEU A 61 1.96 -14.62 10.99
CA LEU A 61 3.34 -14.26 10.69
C LEU A 61 3.60 -12.92 11.37
N ASN A 62 4.20 -12.93 12.56
CA ASN A 62 4.82 -11.74 13.14
C ASN A 62 6.08 -11.45 12.31
N VAL A 63 5.92 -10.63 11.27
CA VAL A 63 7.03 -10.00 10.58
C VAL A 63 7.06 -8.57 11.08
N ASP A 64 8.00 -8.31 11.98
CA ASP A 64 8.40 -6.98 12.43
C ASP A 64 9.11 -6.28 11.26
N SER A 65 8.36 -5.77 10.29
CA SER A 65 8.87 -4.91 9.23
C SER A 65 7.71 -4.12 8.61
N GLU A 66 7.64 -2.84 9.00
CA GLU A 66 7.07 -1.69 8.28
C GLU A 66 5.91 -1.93 7.29
N GLU A 67 4.74 -1.45 7.70
CA GLU A 67 3.67 -0.88 6.86
C GLU A 67 3.49 -1.47 5.46
N THR A 68 3.17 -2.77 5.37
CA THR A 68 2.54 -3.31 4.17
C THR A 68 1.24 -4.00 4.56
N LEU A 69 0.13 -3.31 4.26
CA LEU A 69 -1.24 -3.81 4.35
C LEU A 69 -1.30 -5.24 3.78
N GLN A 70 -1.34 -6.23 4.67
CA GLN A 70 -1.46 -7.64 4.31
C GLN A 70 -2.84 -7.87 3.68
N LYS A 71 -2.96 -7.66 2.36
CA LYS A 71 -4.19 -7.92 1.61
C LYS A 71 -4.49 -9.42 1.67
N LYS A 72 -5.40 -9.79 2.59
CA LYS A 72 -5.98 -11.12 2.71
C LYS A 72 -6.74 -11.45 1.42
N TYR A 73 -6.14 -12.23 0.54
CA TYR A 73 -6.80 -12.63 -0.70
C TYR A 73 -7.83 -13.73 -0.44
N ILE A 74 -9.05 -13.51 -0.92
CA ILE A 74 -10.11 -14.51 -0.89
C ILE A 74 -9.98 -15.38 -2.15
N VAL A 75 -9.79 -16.68 -1.96
CA VAL A 75 -9.74 -17.69 -3.03
C VAL A 75 -11.15 -18.23 -3.27
N ASP A 76 -11.55 -18.38 -4.54
CA ASP A 76 -12.83 -18.99 -4.87
C ASP A 76 -12.79 -20.52 -4.65
N GLY A 77 -13.70 -21.05 -3.84
CA GLY A 77 -13.75 -22.48 -3.50
C GLY A 77 -14.09 -23.40 -4.68
N LYS A 78 -14.65 -22.86 -5.77
CA LYS A 78 -14.99 -23.65 -6.98
C LYS A 78 -13.83 -23.71 -7.98
N THR A 79 -13.12 -22.60 -8.16
CA THR A 79 -12.08 -22.47 -9.20
C THR A 79 -10.66 -22.48 -8.64
N GLY A 80 -10.47 -22.29 -7.33
CA GLY A 80 -9.15 -22.15 -6.71
C GLY A 80 -8.39 -20.91 -7.13
N LEU A 81 -8.99 -20.05 -7.97
CA LEU A 81 -8.38 -18.84 -8.47
C LEU A 81 -8.58 -17.68 -7.49
N LYS A 82 -7.60 -16.78 -7.45
CA LYS A 82 -7.67 -15.52 -6.70
C LYS A 82 -8.83 -14.68 -7.24
N LYS A 83 -9.77 -14.27 -6.38
CA LYS A 83 -10.81 -13.32 -6.77
C LYS A 83 -10.15 -12.00 -7.17
N ARG A 84 -10.49 -11.49 -8.37
CA ARG A 84 -9.95 -10.23 -8.91
C ARG A 84 -10.51 -9.00 -8.20
N VAL A 85 -11.72 -9.11 -7.64
CA VAL A 85 -12.39 -8.05 -6.90
C VAL A 85 -12.55 -8.53 -5.46
N VAL A 86 -11.61 -8.13 -4.62
CA VAL A 86 -11.67 -8.27 -3.16
C VAL A 86 -11.57 -6.85 -2.61
N GLY A 87 -12.61 -6.07 -2.87
CA GLY A 87 -12.85 -4.81 -2.19
C GLY A 87 -14.10 -4.98 -1.35
N ASP A 88 -14.01 -4.69 -0.06
CA ASP A 88 -15.20 -4.49 0.75
C ASP A 88 -15.79 -3.16 0.28
N PHE A 89 -16.72 -3.23 -0.67
CA PHE A 89 -17.49 -2.06 -1.08
C PHE A 89 -18.41 -1.72 0.08
N ASN A 90 -18.16 -0.59 0.73
CA ASN A 90 -19.17 -0.06 1.62
C ASN A 90 -20.40 0.29 0.76
N GLN A 91 -21.54 -0.25 1.18
CA GLN A 91 -22.83 -0.02 0.52
C GLN A 91 -23.43 1.32 0.91
N ASP A 92 -22.90 1.94 1.96
CA ASP A 92 -23.34 3.25 2.40
C ASP A 92 -22.70 4.34 1.52
N PRO A 93 -23.48 5.04 0.67
CA PRO A 93 -22.97 6.13 -0.15
C PRO A 93 -22.48 7.31 0.70
N ASN A 94 -22.98 7.44 1.93
CA ASN A 94 -22.70 8.58 2.79
C ASN A 94 -21.42 8.42 3.61
N GLN A 95 -20.72 7.27 3.53
CA GLN A 95 -19.46 7.08 4.27
C GLN A 95 -18.36 8.07 3.84
N PHE A 96 -18.48 8.62 2.63
CA PHE A 96 -17.55 9.60 2.08
C PHE A 96 -18.13 11.02 2.03
N ASP A 97 -19.34 11.21 2.58
CA ASP A 97 -19.90 12.54 2.74
C ASP A 97 -19.22 13.20 3.94
N TYR A 98 -18.61 14.35 3.71
CA TYR A 98 -18.05 15.16 4.78
C TYR A 98 -19.18 15.93 5.47
N ASP A 99 -19.16 15.95 6.80
CA ASP A 99 -20.08 16.76 7.58
C ASP A 99 -19.75 18.25 7.37
N VAL A 100 -20.61 18.96 6.65
CA VAL A 100 -20.40 20.40 6.35
C VAL A 100 -20.26 21.22 7.62
N ASP A 101 -20.99 20.86 8.68
CA ASP A 101 -20.91 21.51 9.99
C ASP A 101 -19.58 21.24 10.72
N GLU A 102 -18.89 20.13 10.41
CA GLU A 102 -17.54 19.87 10.91
C GLU A 102 -16.52 20.73 10.19
N LEU A 103 -16.63 20.83 8.86
CA LEU A 103 -15.75 21.67 8.04
C LEU A 103 -15.85 23.16 8.39
N ILE A 104 -17.08 23.67 8.55
CA ILE A 104 -17.31 25.07 8.94
C ILE A 104 -16.66 25.37 10.29
N ARG A 105 -16.78 24.44 11.24
CA ARG A 105 -16.22 24.61 12.59
C ARG A 105 -14.70 24.62 12.57
N GLU A 106 -14.08 23.75 11.77
CA GLU A 106 -12.63 23.74 11.60
C GLU A 106 -12.13 25.07 11.03
N ASP A 107 -12.81 25.61 10.01
CA ASP A 107 -12.50 26.90 9.39
C ASP A 107 -12.63 28.07 10.40
N GLU A 108 -13.74 28.13 11.16
CA GLU A 108 -13.96 29.17 12.18
C GLU A 108 -12.90 29.15 13.28
N GLU A 109 -12.52 27.95 13.76
CA GLU A 109 -11.47 27.80 14.76
C GLU A 109 -10.11 28.28 14.24
N GLU A 110 -9.79 27.98 12.99
CA GLU A 110 -8.53 28.38 12.40
C GLU A 110 -8.46 29.90 12.21
N GLU A 111 -9.55 30.52 11.76
CA GLU A 111 -9.66 31.99 11.65
C GLU A 111 -9.46 32.66 13.02
N GLN A 112 -10.15 32.18 14.06
CA GLN A 112 -10.00 32.71 15.43
C GLN A 112 -8.57 32.59 15.94
N ARG A 113 -7.88 31.48 15.67
CA ARG A 113 -6.46 31.32 16.05
C ARG A 113 -5.59 32.34 15.34
N GLN A 114 -5.79 32.55 14.04
CA GLN A 114 -5.03 33.52 13.26
C GLN A 114 -5.27 34.97 13.74
N GLU A 115 -6.51 35.33 14.05
CA GLU A 115 -6.85 36.64 14.59
C GLU A 115 -6.16 36.88 15.95
N ASN A 116 -6.20 35.90 16.83
CA ASN A 116 -5.51 35.98 18.13
C ASN A 116 -3.99 36.14 17.96
N LEU A 117 -3.38 35.45 17.00
CA LEU A 117 -1.95 35.61 16.68
C LEU A 117 -1.65 37.02 16.14
N LYS A 118 -2.49 37.56 15.26
CA LYS A 118 -2.38 38.93 14.75
C LYS A 118 -2.50 39.95 15.87
N TYR A 119 -3.48 39.80 16.76
CA TYR A 119 -3.68 40.67 17.92
C TYR A 119 -2.46 40.66 18.86
N ARG A 120 -1.94 39.46 19.19
CA ARG A 120 -0.74 39.33 20.03
C ARG A 120 0.49 39.97 19.38
N ARG A 121 0.67 39.80 18.07
CA ARG A 121 1.77 40.43 17.31
C ARG A 121 1.68 41.96 17.39
N ASN A 122 0.50 42.53 17.13
CA ASN A 122 0.28 43.98 17.17
C ASN A 122 0.43 44.56 18.59
N LYS A 123 0.00 43.84 19.62
CA LYS A 123 0.19 44.27 21.02
C LYS A 123 1.67 44.26 21.42
N SER A 124 2.44 43.27 20.96
CA SER A 124 3.89 43.21 21.22
C SER A 124 4.66 44.35 20.56
N THR A 125 4.31 44.73 19.33
CA THR A 125 4.96 45.85 18.64
C THR A 125 4.63 47.19 19.28
N ASN A 126 3.37 47.39 19.69
CA ASN A 126 2.92 48.64 20.30
C ASN A 126 3.44 48.82 21.75
N GLY A 127 3.63 47.71 22.49
CA GLY A 127 4.24 47.74 23.83
C GLY A 127 5.77 47.91 23.82
N ALA A 128 6.44 47.55 22.71
CA ALA A 128 7.87 47.83 22.54
C ALA A 128 8.13 49.31 22.22
N SER A 129 7.21 49.99 21.53
CA SER A 129 7.30 51.43 21.26
C SER A 129 7.01 52.33 22.47
N SER A 130 6.21 51.88 23.45
CA SER A 130 5.89 52.68 24.64
C SER A 130 6.99 52.71 25.71
N ASN A 131 7.92 51.73 25.71
CA ASN A 131 9.02 51.67 26.67
C ASN A 131 10.27 52.44 26.24
N VAL A 132 10.29 53.00 25.03
CA VAL A 132 11.44 53.79 24.51
C VAL A 132 11.26 55.29 24.77
N GLU A 133 10.03 55.78 25.00
CA GLU A 133 9.76 57.19 25.32
C GLU A 133 9.92 57.56 26.80
N GLU A 134 10.00 56.60 27.72
CA GLU A 134 10.15 56.89 29.17
C GLU A 134 11.62 56.95 29.64
N LEU A 135 12.59 56.80 28.73
CA LEU A 135 14.03 56.81 29.04
C LEU A 135 14.83 57.88 28.26
N ALA A 136 14.18 58.88 27.67
CA ALA A 136 14.82 60.01 26.98
C ALA A 136 14.62 61.34 27.71
#